data_AF-A0A1S8XPW3-F1
#
_entry.id   AF-A0A1S8XPW3-F1
#
_cell.length_a   1.000
_cell.length_b   1.000
_cell.length_c   1.000
_cell.angle_alpha   90.00
_cell.angle_beta   90.00
_cell.angle_gamma   90.00
#
_symmetry.space_group_name_H-M   'P 1'
#
loop_
_entity.id
_entity.type
_entity.pdbx_description
1 polymer ?
#
loop_
_entity_poly.entity_id
_entity_poly.type
_entity_poly.pdbx_seq_one_letter_code
_entity_poly.pdbx_strand_id
1 'polypeptide(L)' 'VDGGVLAVAVAAAGSSAWFSTDGGGWAPVRLPVALAATPDRSVAVAGAGGEVLLLVDGGAEGARLWSARLPGRPG' A
#
# COMPACT_ATOMS: atom_id res chain seq x y z
N VAL A 1 -10.81 16.07 -3.99
CA VAL A 1 -10.76 14.59 -3.96
C VAL A 1 -9.94 14.26 -2.75
N ASP A 2 -10.62 14.04 -1.63
CA ASP A 2 -9.96 14.18 -0.33
C ASP A 2 -9.50 12.82 0.15
N GLY A 3 -8.43 12.34 -0.48
CA GLY A 3 -7.81 11.07 -0.14
C GLY A 3 -6.99 10.52 -1.30
N GLY A 4 -5.88 9.86 -0.96
CA GLY A 4 -5.03 9.14 -1.89
C GLY A 4 -4.41 7.96 -1.16
N VAL A 5 -3.92 7.01 -1.94
CA VAL A 5 -3.52 5.68 -1.50
C VAL A 5 -2.01 5.55 -1.66
N LEU A 6 -1.29 5.31 -0.57
CA LEU A 6 0.14 5.03 -0.58
C LEU A 6 0.37 3.52 -0.43
N ALA A 7 0.96 2.91 -1.46
CA ALA A 7 1.44 1.54 -1.42
C ALA A 7 2.94 1.53 -1.14
N VAL A 8 3.40 0.60 -0.29
CA VAL A 8 4.80 0.41 0.05
C VAL A 8 5.15 -1.08 0.01
N ALA A 9 6.14 -1.44 -0.81
CA ALA A 9 6.77 -2.74 -0.83
C ALA A 9 8.17 -2.64 -0.20
N VAL A 10 8.57 -3.66 0.53
CA VAL A 10 9.82 -3.83 1.27
C VAL A 10 10.28 -5.27 1.07
N ALA A 11 11.31 -5.44 0.27
CA ALA A 11 11.93 -6.71 -0.04
C ALA A 11 13.39 -6.70 0.42
N ALA A 12 14.04 -7.86 0.38
CA ALA A 12 15.48 -8.00 0.68
C ALA A 12 16.35 -7.04 -0.16
N ALA A 13 15.95 -6.75 -1.40
CA ALA A 13 16.66 -5.86 -2.32
C ALA A 13 16.41 -4.36 -2.09
N GLY A 14 15.45 -3.99 -1.21
CA GLY A 14 15.10 -2.61 -0.92
C GLY A 14 13.60 -2.36 -0.85
N SER A 15 13.22 -1.09 -0.81
CA SER A 15 11.81 -0.67 -0.73
C SER A 15 11.39 0.15 -1.94
N SER A 16 10.11 0.08 -2.28
CA SER A 16 9.48 0.82 -3.37
C SER A 16 8.12 1.33 -2.90
N ALA A 17 7.70 2.49 -3.41
CA ALA A 17 6.43 3.07 -3.04
C ALA A 17 5.72 3.69 -4.23
N TRP A 18 4.39 3.68 -4.19
CA TRP A 18 3.53 4.21 -5.23
C TRP A 18 2.35 4.95 -4.62
N PHE A 19 1.91 6.02 -5.28
CA PHE A 19 0.74 6.79 -4.89
C PHE A 19 -0.34 6.70 -5.97
N SER A 20 -1.59 6.61 -5.54
CA SER A 20 -2.76 6.67 -6.41
C SER A 20 -3.82 7.60 -5.83
N THR A 21 -4.46 8.39 -6.68
CA THR A 21 -5.61 9.22 -6.27
C THR A 21 -6.94 8.49 -6.36
N ASP A 22 -6.99 7.38 -7.09
CA ASP A 22 -8.24 6.68 -7.48
C ASP A 22 -8.19 5.15 -7.32
N GLY A 23 -7.05 4.60 -6.89
CA GLY A 23 -6.80 3.16 -6.79
C GLY A 23 -6.54 2.45 -8.13
N GLY A 24 -6.77 3.11 -9.27
CA GLY A 24 -6.61 2.56 -10.61
C GLY A 24 -5.26 2.91 -11.25
N GLY A 25 -4.82 4.16 -11.13
CA GLY A 25 -3.54 4.63 -11.66
C GLY A 25 -2.50 4.82 -10.56
N TRP A 26 -1.27 4.31 -10.76
CA TRP A 26 -0.22 4.34 -9.75
C TRP A 26 1.03 5.05 -10.26
N ALA A 27 1.50 6.05 -9.50
CA ALA A 27 2.73 6.78 -9.78
C ALA A 27 3.81 6.41 -8.74
N PRO A 28 5.06 6.11 -9.16
CA PRO A 28 6.14 5.84 -8.21
C PRO A 28 6.45 7.09 -7.39
N VAL A 29 6.71 6.90 -6.10
CA VAL A 29 7.12 7.97 -5.17
C VAL A 29 8.36 7.57 -4.40
N ARG A 30 9.20 8.55 -4.04
CA ARG A 30 10.33 8.29 -3.14
C ARG A 30 9.83 8.23 -1.71
N LEU A 31 10.29 7.21 -0.99
CA LEU A 31 10.14 7.17 0.45
C LEU A 31 11.09 8.20 1.09
N PRO A 32 10.63 8.98 2.07
CA PRO A 32 11.49 9.94 2.77
C PRO A 32 12.50 9.26 3.69
N VAL A 33 12.29 7.98 4.01
CA VAL A 33 13.16 7.16 4.84
C VAL A 33 13.34 5.78 4.20
N ALA A 34 14.55 5.24 4.25
CA ALA A 34 14.80 3.87 3.85
C ALA A 34 14.13 2.92 4.86
N LEU A 35 13.27 2.03 4.36
CA LEU A 35 12.65 1.00 5.18
C LEU A 35 13.58 -0.20 5.27
N ALA A 36 13.72 -0.76 6.47
CA ALA A 36 14.56 -1.92 6.70
C ALA A 36 14.06 -3.10 5.86
N ALA A 37 14.94 -3.64 5.02
CA ALA A 37 14.69 -4.80 4.19
C ALA A 37 14.54 -6.06 5.08
N THR A 38 13.33 -6.29 5.60
CA THR A 38 13.00 -7.54 6.28
C THR A 38 12.53 -8.55 5.23
N PRO A 39 13.05 -9.79 5.26
CA PRO A 39 12.60 -10.81 4.33
C PRO A 39 11.14 -11.15 4.63
N ASP A 40 10.34 -11.12 3.58
CA ASP A 40 9.19 -11.98 3.32
C ASP A 40 7.79 -11.40 3.42
N ARG A 41 7.54 -10.23 4.02
CA ARG A 41 6.20 -9.59 3.93
C ARG A 41 6.27 -8.08 4.00
N SER A 42 5.98 -7.41 2.89
CA SER A 42 5.68 -5.96 2.91
C SER A 42 4.18 -5.77 3.03
N VAL A 43 3.75 -4.81 3.85
CA VAL A 43 2.33 -4.50 4.03
C VAL A 43 2.10 -3.03 3.75
N ALA A 44 1.16 -2.73 2.85
CA ALA A 44 0.67 -1.37 2.63
C ALA A 44 -0.80 -1.28 3.00
N VAL A 45 -1.17 -0.25 3.77
CA VAL A 45 -2.54 0.06 4.14
C VAL A 45 -2.83 1.48 3.71
N ALA A 46 -3.90 1.66 2.95
CA ALA A 46 -4.27 2.97 2.43
C ALA A 46 -5.78 3.16 2.45
N GLY A 47 -6.23 4.39 2.74
CA GLY A 47 -7.63 4.73 2.93
C GLY A 47 -8.06 5.93 2.08
N ALA A 48 -9.17 5.82 1.35
CA ALA A 48 -9.80 6.95 0.66
C ALA A 48 -11.32 6.78 0.65
N GLY A 49 -12.08 7.82 1.04
CA GLY A 49 -13.55 7.80 0.94
C GLY A 49 -14.26 6.66 1.68
N GLY A 50 -13.63 6.06 2.69
CA GLY A 50 -14.16 4.90 3.41
C GLY A 50 -13.73 3.55 2.84
N GLU A 51 -12.86 3.52 1.84
CA GLU A 51 -12.29 2.28 1.31
C GLU A 51 -10.86 2.11 1.77
N VAL A 52 -10.49 0.90 2.18
CA VAL A 52 -9.14 0.51 2.58
C VAL A 52 -8.60 -0.52 1.60
N LEU A 53 -7.38 -0.32 1.15
CA LEU A 53 -6.60 -1.29 0.39
C LEU A 53 -5.49 -1.86 1.26
N LEU A 54 -5.33 -3.18 1.20
CA LEU A 54 -4.23 -3.93 1.79
C LEU A 54 -3.45 -4.58 0.66
N LEU A 55 -2.18 -4.21 0.50
CA LEU A 55 -1.26 -4.92 -0.40
C LEU A 55 -0.25 -5.69 0.45
N VAL A 56 -0.10 -6.98 0.16
CA VAL A 56 0.97 -7.80 0.74
C VAL A 56 1.84 -8.35 -0.38
N ASP A 57 3.12 -8.02 -0.36
CA ASP A 57 4.11 -8.73 -1.19
C ASP A 57 4.45 -10.05 -0.50
N GLY A 58 4.10 -11.17 -1.14
CA GLY A 58 4.40 -12.53 -0.68
C GLY A 58 5.72 -13.08 -1.21
N GLY A 59 6.55 -12.25 -1.86
CA GLY A 59 7.80 -12.68 -2.46
C GLY A 59 7.57 -13.73 -3.56
N ALA A 60 8.11 -14.94 -3.38
CA ALA A 60 7.94 -16.05 -4.32
C ALA A 60 6.47 -16.49 -4.51
N GLU A 61 5.59 -16.21 -3.56
CA GLU A 61 4.15 -16.48 -3.67
C GLU A 61 3.40 -15.42 -4.49
N GLY A 62 4.07 -14.33 -4.88
CA GLY A 62 3.48 -13.19 -5.58
C GLY A 62 2.77 -12.20 -4.65
N ALA A 63 2.47 -11.01 -5.19
CA ALA A 63 1.74 -9.99 -4.47
C ALA A 63 0.24 -10.32 -4.39
N ARG A 64 -0.38 -10.00 -3.25
CA ARG A 64 -1.81 -10.11 -3.01
C ARG A 64 -2.38 -8.75 -2.63
N LEU A 65 -3.57 -8.45 -3.13
CA LEU A 65 -4.30 -7.21 -2.90
C LEU A 65 -5.68 -7.55 -2.36
N TRP A 66 -6.09 -6.87 -1.29
CA TRP A 66 -7.44 -6.91 -0.74
C TRP A 66 -7.98 -5.50 -0.64
N SER A 67 -9.28 -5.34 -0.88
CA SER A 67 -10.01 -4.12 -0.60
C SER A 67 -11.11 -4.40 0.42
N ALA A 68 -11.36 -3.42 1.28
CA ALA A 68 -12.45 -3.46 2.23
C ALA A 68 -13.07 -2.07 2.34
N ARG A 69 -14.40 -1.99 2.34
CA ARG A 69 -15.08 -0.76 2.73
C ARG A 69 -15.13 -0.72 4.26
N LEU A 70 -14.52 0.31 4.85
CA LEU A 70 -14.69 0.59 6.26
C LEU A 70 -16.17 0.92 6.52
N PRO A 71 -16.76 0.38 7.60
CA PRO A 71 -18.03 0.91 8.07
C PRO A 71 -17.85 2.41 8.29
N GLY A 72 -18.84 3.21 7.88
CA GLY A 72 -18.80 4.67 8.03
C GLY A 72 -18.43 5.06 9.47
N ARG A 73 -17.90 6.28 9.65
CA ARG A 73 -17.44 6.81 10.95
C ARG A 73 -18.35 6.32 12.10
N PRO A 74 -17.78 5.82 13.22
CA PRO A 74 -18.54 5.74 14.45
C PRO A 74 -19.17 7.11 14.68
N GLY A 75 -20.50 7.12 14.82
CA GLY A 75 -21.28 8.35 15.00
C GLY A 75 -20.85 9.14 16.22
#